data_AF-A0AAW9RIS6-F1
#
_entry.id   AF-A0AAW9RIS6-F1
#
_cell.length_a   1.000
_cell.length_b   1.000
_cell.length_c   1.000
_cell.angle_alpha   90.00
_cell.angle_beta   90.00
_cell.angle_gamma   90.00
#
_symmetry.space_group_name_H-M   'P 1'
#
loop_
_entity.id
_entity.type
_entity.pdbx_description
1 polymer ?
#
loop_
_entity_poly.entity_id
_entity_poly.type
_entity_poly.pdbx_seq_one_letter_code
_entity_poly.pdbx_strand_id
1 'polypeptide(L)'
;MKVFDELDAWRDYRAGREAPGFIPTMGALHPGHLSLVQRGVAENPWTVASIFVNPAQFNDPADLRAYPRQVDADLAQLETAGVEAVLLPNEKALYPDEYRYRLSESELSRRLCGAHRPGHFDGVLTVVLKLLNLVRPASAYFGEKDYQQLQLIRGMAEAFFLQTRIVGCPIVREVDGLAMSSRNLRLDPEQRRTAPQLHRVITTAGGPGEAVAALADLGFEVDYVEDVDDRRFAAARLGEVRLIDNVPLVEPAP
;
A
#
# COMPACT_ATOMS: atom_id res chain seq x y z
N MET A 1 -9.37 20.89 -7.31
CA MET A 1 -9.27 20.01 -6.11
C MET A 1 -8.96 20.84 -4.86
N LYS A 2 -9.47 20.50 -3.66
CA LYS A 2 -9.10 21.16 -2.39
C LYS A 2 -8.00 20.38 -1.65
N VAL A 3 -7.11 21.06 -0.95
CA VAL A 3 -6.02 20.43 -0.17
C VAL A 3 -6.14 20.88 1.29
N PHE A 4 -6.00 19.92 2.21
CA PHE A 4 -6.10 20.14 3.66
C PHE A 4 -4.86 19.58 4.36
N ASP A 5 -4.05 20.46 4.94
CA ASP A 5 -2.92 20.15 5.82
C ASP A 5 -3.31 20.16 7.31
N GLU A 6 -4.30 20.98 7.67
CA GLU A 6 -4.89 21.06 9.01
C GLU A 6 -6.13 20.17 9.19
N LEU A 7 -6.14 19.35 10.24
CA LEU A 7 -7.22 18.38 10.49
C LEU A 7 -8.56 19.04 10.85
N ASP A 8 -8.56 20.20 11.48
CA ASP A 8 -9.79 20.91 11.85
C ASP A 8 -10.46 21.52 10.61
N ALA A 9 -9.67 22.10 9.70
CA ALA A 9 -10.18 22.56 8.41
C ALA A 9 -10.77 21.40 7.57
N TRP A 10 -10.15 20.23 7.62
CA TRP A 10 -10.73 19.02 7.02
C TRP A 10 -12.06 18.62 7.68
N ARG A 11 -12.12 18.61 9.02
CA ARG A 11 -13.33 18.23 9.75
C ARG A 11 -14.49 19.15 9.44
N ASP A 12 -14.25 20.46 9.38
CA ASP A 12 -15.24 21.47 9.01
C ASP A 12 -15.72 21.27 7.57
N TYR A 13 -14.79 21.03 6.64
CA TYR A 13 -15.13 20.78 5.24
C TYR A 13 -15.91 19.48 5.02
N ARG A 14 -15.63 18.44 5.82
CA ARG A 14 -16.32 17.14 5.77
C ARG A 14 -17.68 17.19 6.47
N ALA A 15 -17.88 18.10 7.42
CA ALA A 15 -19.10 18.15 8.23
C ALA A 15 -20.36 18.29 7.34
N GLY A 16 -21.37 17.45 7.61
CA GLY A 16 -22.64 17.44 6.87
C GLY A 16 -22.58 16.89 5.44
N ARG A 17 -21.42 16.43 4.97
CA ARG A 17 -21.28 15.81 3.64
C ARG A 17 -21.50 14.31 3.69
N GLU A 18 -21.96 13.75 2.57
CA GLU A 18 -22.04 12.31 2.36
C GLU A 18 -20.66 11.66 2.46
N ALA A 19 -20.61 10.37 2.78
CA ALA A 19 -19.35 9.65 2.95
C ALA A 19 -18.63 9.46 1.59
N PRO A 20 -17.35 9.87 1.45
CA PRO A 20 -16.62 9.79 0.18
C PRO A 20 -16.09 8.39 -0.12
N GLY A 21 -15.64 8.18 -1.36
CA GLY A 21 -14.60 7.18 -1.66
C GLY A 21 -13.24 7.65 -1.16
N PHE A 22 -12.40 6.75 -0.64
CA PHE A 22 -11.10 7.13 -0.05
C PHE A 22 -9.92 6.31 -0.58
N ILE A 23 -8.84 7.01 -0.98
CA ILE A 23 -7.59 6.41 -1.43
C ILE A 23 -6.44 6.86 -0.52
N PRO A 24 -6.09 6.08 0.51
CA PRO A 24 -4.91 6.37 1.33
C PRO A 24 -3.62 6.02 0.58
N THR A 25 -2.68 6.96 0.51
CA THR A 25 -1.37 6.75 -0.12
C THR A 25 -0.24 7.37 0.70
N MET A 26 0.99 6.97 0.39
CA MET A 26 2.21 7.66 0.87
C MET A 26 2.76 8.66 -0.17
N GLY A 27 2.02 8.97 -1.25
CA GLY A 27 2.51 9.76 -2.37
C GLY A 27 3.44 8.97 -3.30
N ALA A 28 4.20 9.69 -4.12
CA ALA A 28 4.97 9.15 -5.24
C ALA A 28 4.09 8.27 -6.15
N LEU A 29 3.02 8.89 -6.64
CA LEU A 29 1.95 8.22 -7.38
C LEU A 29 2.46 7.67 -8.72
N HIS A 30 1.82 6.58 -9.14
CA HIS A 30 2.12 5.84 -10.36
C HIS A 30 0.82 5.20 -10.88
N PRO A 31 0.78 4.59 -12.08
CA PRO A 31 -0.48 4.08 -12.65
C PRO A 31 -1.20 3.06 -11.76
N GLY A 32 -0.47 2.29 -10.95
CA GLY A 32 -1.06 1.51 -9.86
C GLY A 32 -1.94 2.32 -8.90
N HIS A 33 -1.48 3.46 -8.39
CA HIS A 33 -2.31 4.34 -7.56
C HIS A 33 -3.47 4.95 -8.35
N LEU A 34 -3.24 5.32 -9.61
CA LEU A 34 -4.27 5.93 -10.45
C LEU A 34 -5.41 4.97 -10.76
N SER A 35 -5.18 3.65 -10.84
CA SER A 35 -6.27 2.68 -11.00
C SER A 35 -7.19 2.62 -9.77
N LEU A 36 -6.63 2.78 -8.56
CA LEU A 36 -7.41 2.90 -7.32
C LEU A 36 -8.26 4.18 -7.34
N VAL A 37 -7.67 5.30 -7.76
CA VAL A 37 -8.37 6.59 -7.87
C VAL A 37 -9.49 6.52 -8.90
N GLN A 38 -9.22 5.99 -10.09
CA GLN A 38 -10.21 5.83 -11.15
C GLN A 38 -11.41 5.00 -10.69
N ARG A 39 -11.16 3.89 -9.99
CA ARG A 39 -12.22 3.06 -9.43
C ARG A 39 -12.98 3.80 -8.33
N GLY A 40 -12.29 4.52 -7.45
CA GLY A 40 -12.90 5.35 -6.41
C GLY A 40 -13.83 6.42 -6.97
N VAL A 41 -13.37 7.16 -7.99
CA VAL A 41 -14.16 8.18 -8.67
C VAL A 41 -15.37 7.58 -9.40
N ALA A 42 -15.21 6.41 -10.03
CA ALA A 42 -16.31 5.75 -10.74
C ALA A 42 -17.41 5.20 -9.81
N GLU A 43 -17.05 4.79 -8.59
CA GLU A 43 -17.96 4.12 -7.66
C GLU A 43 -18.57 5.04 -6.58
N ASN A 44 -18.13 6.30 -6.48
CA ASN A 44 -18.57 7.22 -5.41
C ASN A 44 -18.96 8.60 -5.96
N PRO A 45 -19.93 9.30 -5.34
CA PRO A 45 -20.33 10.65 -5.76
C PRO A 45 -19.21 11.69 -5.63
N TRP A 46 -18.29 11.45 -4.70
CA TRP A 46 -17.07 12.25 -4.50
C TRP A 46 -16.00 11.41 -3.81
N THR A 47 -14.74 11.79 -4.00
CA THR A 47 -13.53 11.05 -3.65
C THR A 47 -12.51 11.93 -2.94
N VAL A 48 -11.85 11.32 -1.96
CA VAL A 48 -10.77 11.91 -1.17
C VAL A 48 -9.53 11.04 -1.31
N ALA A 49 -8.36 11.65 -1.42
CA ALA A 49 -7.09 10.94 -1.27
C ALA A 49 -6.34 11.44 -0.02
N SER A 50 -5.44 10.64 0.53
CA SER A 50 -4.42 11.15 1.45
C SER A 50 -3.03 10.91 0.91
N ILE A 51 -2.13 11.85 1.18
CA ILE A 51 -0.69 11.70 0.95
C ILE A 51 -0.02 11.85 2.31
N PHE A 52 0.48 10.75 2.86
CA PHE A 52 1.20 10.78 4.13
C PHE A 52 2.24 9.66 4.21
N VAL A 53 3.52 10.01 4.21
CA VAL A 53 4.60 9.06 4.47
C VAL A 53 4.66 8.81 5.97
N ASN A 54 4.00 7.75 6.42
CA ASN A 54 3.87 7.40 7.83
C ASN A 54 5.20 6.88 8.43
N PRO A 55 5.88 7.59 9.34
CA PRO A 55 7.15 7.10 9.89
C PRO A 55 7.01 5.79 10.67
N ALA A 56 5.88 5.59 11.37
CA ALA A 56 5.65 4.44 12.24
C ALA A 56 5.64 3.07 11.52
N GLN A 57 5.46 3.04 10.20
CA GLN A 57 5.50 1.80 9.42
C GLN A 57 6.87 1.52 8.76
N PHE A 58 7.89 2.34 8.99
CA PHE A 58 9.24 2.11 8.50
C PHE A 58 10.11 1.50 9.60
N ASN A 59 10.53 0.26 9.40
CA ASN A 59 11.48 -0.43 10.27
C ASN A 59 12.94 -0.09 9.92
N ASP A 60 13.19 0.47 8.74
CA ASP A 60 14.48 0.97 8.30
C ASP A 60 14.45 2.50 8.15
N PRO A 61 15.20 3.25 8.99
CA PRO A 61 15.33 4.70 8.86
C PRO A 61 15.93 5.16 7.54
N ALA A 62 16.78 4.35 6.88
CA ALA A 62 17.32 4.68 5.57
C ALA A 62 16.22 4.63 4.49
N ASP A 63 15.37 3.60 4.51
CA ASP A 63 14.19 3.52 3.64
C ASP A 63 13.22 4.71 3.82
N LEU A 64 12.98 5.17 5.06
CA LEU A 64 12.15 6.35 5.33
C LEU A 64 12.76 7.64 4.73
N ARG A 65 14.07 7.82 4.88
CA ARG A 65 14.80 8.97 4.31
C ARG A 65 14.78 8.92 2.78
N ALA A 66 15.00 7.75 2.20
CA ALA A 66 15.03 7.53 0.75
C ALA A 66 13.64 7.44 0.10
N TYR A 67 12.56 7.46 0.88
CA TYR A 67 11.21 7.37 0.32
C TYR A 67 10.92 8.58 -0.59
N PRO A 68 10.50 8.37 -1.86
CA PRO A 68 10.28 9.45 -2.82
C PRO A 68 9.14 10.37 -2.35
N ARG A 69 9.34 11.69 -2.47
CA ARG A 69 8.36 12.72 -2.12
C ARG A 69 8.28 13.72 -3.28
N GLN A 70 7.12 13.78 -3.94
CA GLN A 70 6.88 14.61 -5.12
C GLN A 70 5.47 15.22 -5.05
N VAL A 71 5.17 15.88 -3.94
CA VAL A 71 3.82 16.32 -3.56
C VAL A 71 3.13 17.10 -4.68
N ASP A 72 3.80 18.07 -5.32
CA ASP A 72 3.20 18.87 -6.40
C ASP A 72 2.78 18.02 -7.60
N ALA A 73 3.63 17.06 -8.01
CA ALA A 73 3.33 16.13 -9.09
C ALA A 73 2.21 15.15 -8.73
N ASP A 74 2.16 14.72 -7.47
CA ASP A 74 1.08 13.86 -6.97
C ASP A 74 -0.25 14.61 -6.93
N LEU A 75 -0.27 15.86 -6.48
CA LEU A 75 -1.47 16.71 -6.47
C LEU A 75 -2.01 16.95 -7.88
N ALA A 76 -1.13 17.25 -8.85
CA ALA A 76 -1.54 17.43 -10.25
C ALA A 76 -2.16 16.15 -10.84
N GLN A 77 -1.59 14.98 -10.52
CA GLN A 77 -2.14 13.69 -10.94
C GLN A 77 -3.51 13.41 -10.31
N LEU A 78 -3.68 13.66 -9.01
CA LEU A 78 -4.95 13.46 -8.32
C LEU A 78 -6.05 14.39 -8.84
N GLU A 79 -5.71 15.66 -9.09
CA GLU A 79 -6.65 16.62 -9.68
C GLU A 79 -7.10 16.20 -11.07
N THR A 80 -6.16 15.78 -11.93
CA THR A 80 -6.46 15.27 -13.27
C THR A 80 -7.31 14.00 -13.22
N ALA A 81 -7.11 13.16 -12.21
CA ALA A 81 -7.84 11.91 -12.02
C ALA A 81 -9.23 12.10 -11.38
N GLY A 82 -9.64 13.33 -11.04
CA GLY A 82 -10.99 13.64 -10.56
C GLY A 82 -11.17 13.59 -9.04
N VAL A 83 -10.08 13.62 -8.26
CA VAL A 83 -10.17 13.71 -6.80
C VAL A 83 -10.63 15.11 -6.38
N GLU A 84 -11.69 15.24 -5.57
CA GLU A 84 -12.14 16.58 -5.15
C GLU A 84 -11.38 17.11 -3.94
N ALA A 85 -10.84 16.26 -3.07
CA ALA A 85 -10.09 16.69 -1.89
C ALA A 85 -8.89 15.80 -1.53
N VAL A 86 -7.83 16.42 -1.02
CA VAL A 86 -6.63 15.73 -0.55
C VAL A 86 -6.35 16.10 0.90
N LEU A 87 -6.16 15.09 1.74
CA LEU A 87 -5.57 15.20 3.06
C LEU A 87 -4.05 15.08 2.95
N LEU A 88 -3.34 16.14 3.35
CA LEU A 88 -1.89 16.23 3.38
C LEU A 88 -1.39 16.53 4.80
N PRO A 89 -1.72 15.69 5.81
CA PRO A 89 -1.35 15.96 7.18
C PRO A 89 0.16 15.80 7.39
N ASN A 90 0.71 16.57 8.33
CA ASN A 90 2.06 16.31 8.83
C ASN A 90 2.04 15.29 9.99
N GLU A 91 3.23 14.85 10.40
CA GLU A 91 3.39 13.86 11.48
C GLU A 91 2.78 14.32 12.80
N LYS A 92 3.01 15.58 13.20
CA LYS A 92 2.49 16.13 14.46
C LYS A 92 0.95 16.18 14.48
N ALA A 93 0.32 16.39 13.34
CA ALA A 93 -1.13 16.37 13.21
C ALA A 93 -1.71 14.97 13.45
N LEU A 94 -1.07 13.92 12.92
CA LEU A 94 -1.53 12.54 13.11
C LEU A 94 -1.06 11.88 14.41
N TYR A 95 0.10 12.28 14.93
CA TYR A 95 0.73 11.73 16.13
C TYR A 95 1.13 12.83 17.13
N PRO A 96 0.18 13.64 17.62
CA PRO A 96 0.48 14.62 18.68
C PRO A 96 0.90 13.93 19.99
N ASP A 97 0.61 12.64 20.10
CA ASP A 97 0.97 11.78 21.22
C ASP A 97 2.29 11.02 21.02
N GLU A 98 3.07 11.31 19.97
CA GLU A 98 4.33 10.63 19.66
C GLU A 98 4.16 9.10 19.52
N TYR A 99 3.06 8.67 18.90
CA TYR A 99 2.75 7.26 18.63
C TYR A 99 2.62 6.37 19.88
N ARG A 100 2.24 6.97 21.03
CA ARG A 100 1.95 6.23 22.27
C ARG A 100 0.75 5.29 22.12
N TYR A 101 -0.28 5.73 21.40
CA TYR A 101 -1.44 4.89 21.09
C TYR A 101 -1.29 4.23 19.72
N ARG A 102 -1.24 2.90 19.73
CA ARG A 102 -1.10 2.08 18.53
C ARG A 102 -2.00 0.85 18.57
N LEU A 103 -2.34 0.36 17.40
CA LEU A 103 -3.06 -0.88 17.19
C LEU A 103 -2.06 -1.96 16.79
N SER A 104 -2.19 -3.14 17.38
CA SER A 104 -1.42 -4.33 17.01
C SER A 104 -2.38 -5.48 16.71
N GLU A 105 -2.06 -6.26 15.68
CA GLU A 105 -2.71 -7.54 15.38
C GLU A 105 -1.73 -8.66 15.77
N SER A 106 -2.21 -9.84 16.21
CA SER A 106 -1.37 -10.81 16.93
C SER A 106 -1.08 -12.13 16.20
N GLU A 107 -1.61 -12.31 15.00
CA GLU A 107 -1.52 -13.54 14.22
C GLU A 107 -0.93 -13.28 12.82
N LEU A 108 -1.74 -12.75 11.88
CA LEU A 108 -1.32 -12.57 10.49
C LEU A 108 -0.18 -11.55 10.36
N SER A 109 -0.14 -10.53 11.22
CA SER A 109 0.90 -9.50 11.26
C SER A 109 2.27 -10.06 11.68
N ARG A 110 2.33 -11.28 12.24
CA ARG A 110 3.57 -11.94 12.67
C ARG A 110 4.12 -12.91 11.63
N ARG A 111 3.45 -13.07 10.48
CA ARG A 111 3.84 -13.94 9.37
C ARG A 111 4.34 -13.10 8.17
N LEU A 112 4.91 -13.76 7.15
CA LEU A 112 5.26 -13.16 5.87
C LEU A 112 6.06 -11.83 6.01
N CYS A 113 5.53 -10.71 5.48
CA CYS A 113 6.16 -9.39 5.54
C CYS A 113 6.39 -8.93 6.98
N GLY A 114 5.48 -9.26 7.89
CA GLY A 114 5.54 -8.83 9.28
C GLY A 114 6.64 -9.53 10.09
N ALA A 115 6.93 -10.80 9.78
CA ALA A 115 8.06 -11.52 10.37
C ALA A 115 9.42 -10.84 10.03
N HIS A 116 9.51 -10.23 8.85
CA HIS A 116 10.72 -9.57 8.35
C HIS A 116 10.76 -8.06 8.65
N ARG A 117 9.64 -7.50 9.12
CA ARG A 117 9.48 -6.07 9.40
C ARG A 117 8.73 -5.86 10.73
N PRO A 118 9.37 -6.14 11.87
CA PRO A 118 8.73 -5.98 13.18
C PRO A 118 8.15 -4.58 13.37
N GLY A 119 6.90 -4.50 13.85
CA GLY A 119 6.18 -3.24 14.07
C GLY A 119 5.63 -2.56 12.79
N HIS A 120 5.95 -3.05 11.59
CA HIS A 120 5.47 -2.47 10.34
C HIS A 120 3.94 -2.39 10.29
N PHE A 121 3.27 -3.51 10.58
CA PHE A 121 1.81 -3.56 10.52
C PHE A 121 1.13 -2.83 11.68
N ASP A 122 1.77 -2.68 12.83
CA ASP A 122 1.27 -1.79 13.89
C ASP A 122 1.22 -0.35 13.37
N GLY A 123 2.28 0.08 12.68
CA GLY A 123 2.35 1.38 12.01
C GLY A 123 1.25 1.55 10.97
N VAL A 124 1.05 0.56 10.11
CA VAL A 124 0.02 0.59 9.05
C VAL A 124 -1.39 0.61 9.64
N LEU A 125 -1.72 -0.32 10.52
CA LEU A 125 -3.06 -0.43 11.09
C LEU A 125 -3.42 0.83 11.90
N THR A 126 -2.47 1.37 12.66
CA THR A 126 -2.69 2.61 13.42
C THR A 126 -2.98 3.79 12.51
N VAL A 127 -2.19 4.01 11.46
CA VAL A 127 -2.39 5.15 10.56
C VAL A 127 -3.68 5.00 9.75
N VAL A 128 -3.97 3.78 9.26
CA VAL A 128 -5.19 3.53 8.49
C VAL A 128 -6.42 3.72 9.37
N LEU A 129 -6.42 3.23 10.61
CA LEU A 129 -7.53 3.47 11.55
C LEU A 129 -7.74 4.97 11.82
N LYS A 130 -6.66 5.73 12.04
CA LYS A 130 -6.73 7.20 12.20
C LYS A 130 -7.34 7.87 10.97
N LEU A 131 -6.87 7.52 9.77
CA LEU A 131 -7.37 8.10 8.51
C LEU A 131 -8.84 7.72 8.25
N LEU A 132 -9.24 6.46 8.48
CA LEU A 132 -10.64 6.03 8.32
C LEU A 132 -11.57 6.76 9.30
N ASN A 133 -11.13 7.02 10.54
CA ASN A 133 -11.91 7.80 11.50
C ASN A 133 -12.01 9.29 11.14
N LEU A 134 -10.95 9.85 10.54
CA LEU A 134 -10.93 11.25 10.08
C LEU A 134 -11.80 11.45 8.83
N VAL A 135 -11.71 10.54 7.87
CA VAL A 135 -12.38 10.64 6.57
C VAL A 135 -13.81 10.14 6.62
N ARG A 136 -14.09 9.11 7.43
CA ARG A 136 -15.36 8.37 7.49
C ARG A 136 -15.92 8.02 6.10
N PRO A 137 -15.13 7.30 5.26
CA PRO A 137 -15.53 7.01 3.89
C PRO A 137 -16.55 5.88 3.81
N ALA A 138 -17.35 5.89 2.74
CA ALA A 138 -18.23 4.78 2.39
C ALA A 138 -17.41 3.57 1.91
N SER A 139 -16.41 3.83 1.07
CA SER A 139 -15.49 2.83 0.54
C SER A 139 -14.05 3.33 0.63
N ALA A 140 -13.10 2.46 0.97
CA ALA A 140 -11.67 2.74 0.92
C ALA A 140 -10.94 1.72 0.04
N TYR A 141 -10.06 2.20 -0.85
CA TYR A 141 -9.47 1.41 -1.93
C TYR A 141 -7.99 1.13 -1.67
N PHE A 142 -7.61 -0.15 -1.76
CA PHE A 142 -6.25 -0.63 -1.50
C PHE A 142 -5.81 -1.61 -2.58
N GLY A 143 -4.53 -1.57 -2.95
CA GLY A 143 -3.98 -2.47 -3.98
C GLY A 143 -3.73 -3.88 -3.45
N GLU A 144 -4.03 -4.89 -4.27
CA GLU A 144 -3.77 -6.31 -3.98
C GLU A 144 -2.28 -6.67 -4.00
N LYS A 145 -1.40 -5.76 -4.41
CA LYS A 145 0.05 -5.98 -4.37
C LYS A 145 0.51 -6.18 -2.93
N ASP A 146 -0.03 -5.40 -2.01
CA ASP A 146 0.21 -5.51 -0.57
C ASP A 146 -0.90 -6.39 0.06
N TYR A 147 -1.08 -7.61 -0.44
CA TYR A 147 -2.24 -8.46 -0.10
C TYR A 147 -2.36 -8.75 1.40
N GLN A 148 -1.24 -9.02 2.09
CA GLN A 148 -1.25 -9.19 3.55
C GLN A 148 -1.76 -7.93 4.27
N GLN A 149 -1.38 -6.75 3.79
CA GLN A 149 -1.87 -5.47 4.32
C GLN A 149 -3.39 -5.34 4.11
N LEU A 150 -3.88 -5.68 2.91
CA LEU A 150 -5.31 -5.65 2.60
C LEU A 150 -6.12 -6.56 3.54
N GLN A 151 -5.64 -7.78 3.79
CA GLN A 151 -6.32 -8.71 4.71
C GLN A 151 -6.31 -8.20 6.16
N LEU A 152 -5.18 -7.66 6.63
CA LEU A 152 -5.07 -7.04 7.95
C LEU A 152 -6.01 -5.84 8.11
N ILE A 153 -6.14 -4.98 7.09
CA ILE A 153 -7.05 -3.83 7.11
C ILE A 153 -8.52 -4.28 7.10
N ARG A 154 -8.87 -5.33 6.34
CA ARG A 154 -10.21 -5.94 6.37
C ARG A 154 -10.55 -6.47 7.75
N GLY A 155 -9.67 -7.28 8.34
CA GLY A 155 -9.85 -7.82 9.69
C GLY A 155 -9.94 -6.71 10.75
N MET A 156 -9.14 -5.65 10.64
CA MET A 156 -9.24 -4.47 11.50
C MET A 156 -10.60 -3.76 11.34
N ALA A 157 -11.06 -3.54 10.11
CA ALA A 157 -12.34 -2.87 9.88
C ALA A 157 -13.51 -3.67 10.47
N GLU A 158 -13.50 -4.99 10.34
CA GLU A 158 -14.48 -5.89 10.95
C GLU A 158 -14.41 -5.88 12.48
N ALA A 159 -13.21 -6.07 13.05
CA ALA A 159 -13.00 -6.17 14.50
C ALA A 159 -13.38 -4.88 15.26
N PHE A 160 -13.28 -3.72 14.60
CA PHE A 160 -13.62 -2.42 15.17
C PHE A 160 -14.94 -1.85 14.65
N PHE A 161 -15.78 -2.69 14.01
CA PHE A 161 -17.12 -2.33 13.54
C PHE A 161 -17.13 -1.08 12.63
N LEU A 162 -16.10 -0.91 11.81
CA LEU A 162 -16.02 0.21 10.88
C LEU A 162 -17.06 0.01 9.76
N GLN A 163 -17.83 1.06 9.47
CA GLN A 163 -18.83 1.03 8.40
C GLN A 163 -18.22 1.13 6.99
N THR A 164 -16.92 1.44 6.90
CA THR A 164 -16.22 1.59 5.62
C THR A 164 -16.05 0.24 4.94
N ARG A 165 -16.48 0.15 3.68
CA ARG A 165 -16.19 -0.99 2.80
C ARG A 165 -14.74 -0.97 2.34
N ILE A 166 -13.96 -2.00 2.67
CA ILE A 166 -12.55 -2.14 2.24
C ILE A 166 -12.48 -2.86 0.88
N VAL A 167 -12.15 -2.11 -0.17
CA VAL A 167 -12.13 -2.58 -1.56
C VAL A 167 -10.69 -2.92 -1.98
N GLY A 168 -10.49 -4.16 -2.42
CA GLY A 168 -9.24 -4.60 -3.05
C GLY A 168 -9.25 -4.27 -4.55
N CYS A 169 -8.13 -3.74 -5.05
CA CYS A 169 -7.93 -3.41 -6.45
C CYS A 169 -6.81 -4.28 -7.05
N PRO A 170 -7.00 -4.87 -8.25
CA PRO A 170 -6.01 -5.70 -8.90
C PRO A 170 -4.64 -5.02 -9.04
N ILE A 171 -3.58 -5.83 -9.03
CA ILE A 171 -2.20 -5.36 -9.22
C ILE A 171 -2.06 -4.79 -10.63
N VAL A 172 -1.61 -3.54 -10.73
CA VAL A 172 -1.16 -2.96 -12.00
C VAL A 172 0.32 -3.29 -12.19
N ARG A 173 0.65 -3.82 -13.36
CA ARG A 173 2.00 -4.23 -13.74
C ARG A 173 2.51 -3.36 -14.89
N GLU A 174 3.82 -3.18 -14.94
CA GLU A 174 4.52 -2.64 -16.11
C GLU A 174 4.44 -3.67 -17.27
N VAL A 175 4.79 -3.25 -18.48
CA VAL A 175 4.67 -4.09 -19.70
C VAL A 175 5.49 -5.38 -19.61
N ASP A 176 6.58 -5.36 -18.84
CA ASP A 176 7.44 -6.52 -18.58
C ASP A 176 6.98 -7.39 -17.39
N GLY A 177 5.86 -7.05 -16.74
CA GLY A 177 5.25 -7.81 -15.65
C GLY A 177 5.63 -7.36 -14.24
N LEU A 178 6.57 -6.41 -14.09
CA LEU A 178 6.94 -5.88 -12.78
C LEU A 178 5.74 -5.18 -12.12
N ALA A 179 5.40 -5.59 -10.90
CA ALA A 179 4.35 -4.91 -10.13
C ALA A 179 4.76 -3.44 -9.86
N MET A 180 3.87 -2.50 -10.16
CA MET A 180 4.16 -1.08 -9.96
C MET A 180 4.31 -0.75 -8.47
N SER A 181 5.35 0.03 -8.16
CA SER A 181 5.67 0.47 -6.80
C SER A 181 6.45 1.77 -6.85
N SER A 182 6.18 2.71 -5.93
CA SER A 182 6.96 3.95 -5.80
C SER A 182 8.44 3.67 -5.56
N ARG A 183 8.78 2.54 -4.94
CA ARG A 183 10.18 2.12 -4.73
C ARG A 183 10.90 1.71 -6.01
N ASN A 184 10.20 1.44 -7.11
CA ASN A 184 10.84 1.10 -8.40
C ASN A 184 11.70 2.28 -8.92
N LEU A 185 11.39 3.52 -8.54
CA LEU A 185 12.19 4.72 -8.86
C LEU A 185 13.62 4.68 -8.29
N ARG A 186 13.89 3.78 -7.34
CA ARG A 186 15.21 3.61 -6.70
C ARG A 186 16.04 2.49 -7.35
N LEU A 187 15.47 1.73 -8.26
CA LEU A 187 16.21 0.68 -8.97
C LEU A 187 17.18 1.32 -9.96
N ASP A 188 18.44 0.90 -9.93
CA ASP A 188 19.38 1.26 -10.99
C ASP A 188 19.01 0.55 -12.33
N PRO A 189 19.63 0.92 -13.47
CA PRO A 189 19.29 0.32 -14.76
C PRO A 189 19.50 -1.20 -14.86
N GLU A 190 20.41 -1.78 -14.07
CA GLU A 190 20.63 -3.23 -14.04
C GLU A 190 19.57 -3.92 -13.18
N GLN A 191 19.36 -3.42 -11.96
CA GLN A 191 18.31 -3.88 -11.06
C GLN A 191 16.93 -3.79 -11.71
N ARG A 192 16.63 -2.70 -12.43
CA ARG A 192 15.35 -2.53 -13.14
C ARG A 192 15.16 -3.58 -14.23
N ARG A 193 16.22 -3.99 -14.96
CA ARG A 193 16.12 -5.07 -15.95
C ARG A 193 15.86 -6.44 -15.31
N THR A 194 16.38 -6.66 -14.11
CA THR A 194 16.21 -7.92 -13.37
C THR A 194 14.88 -7.99 -12.59
N ALA A 195 14.37 -6.87 -12.08
CA ALA A 195 13.19 -6.81 -11.21
C ALA A 195 11.94 -7.55 -11.73
N PRO A 196 11.56 -7.52 -13.04
CA PRO A 196 10.40 -8.24 -13.55
C PRO A 196 10.52 -9.77 -13.39
N GLN A 197 11.74 -10.30 -13.23
CA GLN A 197 11.94 -11.73 -12.99
C GLN A 197 11.29 -12.19 -11.68
N LEU A 198 11.09 -11.31 -10.69
CA LEU A 198 10.37 -11.66 -9.47
C LEU A 198 8.98 -12.22 -9.80
N HIS A 199 8.22 -11.50 -10.62
CA HIS A 199 6.88 -11.91 -11.02
C HIS A 199 6.91 -13.19 -11.86
N ARG A 200 7.82 -13.25 -12.84
CA ARG A 200 7.97 -14.42 -13.71
C ARG A 200 8.25 -15.68 -12.90
N VAL A 201 9.25 -15.66 -12.03
CA VAL A 201 9.67 -16.83 -11.25
C VAL A 201 8.57 -17.32 -10.31
N ILE A 202 7.92 -16.43 -9.57
CA ILE A 202 6.86 -16.86 -8.62
C ILE A 202 5.64 -17.44 -9.34
N THR A 203 5.41 -17.01 -10.59
CA THR A 203 4.32 -17.51 -11.43
C THR A 203 4.65 -18.89 -12.03
N THR A 204 5.89 -19.11 -12.46
CA THR A 204 6.25 -20.32 -13.21
C THR A 204 6.86 -21.45 -12.37
N ALA A 205 7.42 -21.15 -11.20
CA ALA A 205 8.03 -22.16 -10.34
C ALA A 205 6.98 -23.17 -9.83
N GLY A 206 7.36 -24.45 -9.76
CA GLY A 206 6.47 -25.51 -9.26
C GLY A 206 6.19 -25.42 -7.75
N GLY A 207 7.01 -24.67 -7.01
CA GLY A 207 6.85 -24.50 -5.57
C GLY A 207 7.72 -23.37 -5.00
N PRO A 208 7.52 -22.99 -3.72
CA PRO A 208 8.29 -21.93 -3.08
C PRO A 208 9.81 -22.18 -3.07
N GLY A 209 10.25 -23.42 -2.81
CA GLY A 209 11.67 -23.75 -2.78
C GLY A 209 12.37 -23.58 -4.14
N GLU A 210 11.70 -23.93 -5.23
CA GLU A 210 12.19 -23.71 -6.59
C GLU A 210 12.26 -22.22 -6.92
N ALA A 211 11.22 -21.46 -6.54
CA ALA A 211 11.20 -20.01 -6.72
C ALA A 211 12.35 -19.33 -5.97
N VAL A 212 12.62 -19.72 -4.72
CA VAL A 212 13.74 -19.19 -3.92
C VAL A 212 15.07 -19.42 -4.62
N ALA A 213 15.33 -20.65 -5.09
CA ALA A 213 16.58 -20.98 -5.78
C ALA A 213 16.74 -20.17 -7.08
N ALA A 214 15.68 -20.12 -7.91
CA ALA A 214 15.72 -19.38 -9.17
C ALA A 214 15.88 -17.86 -8.98
N LEU A 215 15.28 -17.28 -7.94
CA LEU A 215 15.49 -15.87 -7.59
C LEU A 215 16.93 -15.61 -7.11
N ALA A 216 17.49 -16.49 -6.28
CA ALA A 216 18.86 -16.36 -5.81
C ALA A 216 19.88 -16.41 -6.96
N ASP A 217 19.68 -17.31 -7.94
CA ASP A 217 20.53 -17.40 -9.14
C ASP A 217 20.49 -16.13 -10.01
N LEU A 218 19.40 -15.36 -9.92
CA LEU A 218 19.22 -14.07 -10.61
C LEU A 218 19.75 -12.88 -9.80
N GLY A 219 20.38 -13.13 -8.65
CA GLY A 219 20.99 -12.10 -7.80
C GLY A 219 20.02 -11.44 -6.80
N PHE A 220 18.84 -12.02 -6.56
CA PHE A 220 17.95 -11.56 -5.50
C PHE A 220 18.38 -12.10 -4.14
N GLU A 221 18.34 -11.25 -3.12
CA GLU A 221 18.36 -11.69 -1.72
C GLU A 221 16.91 -11.95 -1.27
N VAL A 222 16.52 -13.22 -1.19
CA VAL A 222 15.12 -13.61 -0.92
C VAL A 222 14.84 -13.57 0.58
N ASP A 223 13.87 -12.74 1.01
CA ASP A 223 13.35 -12.79 2.37
C ASP A 223 12.48 -14.04 2.55
N TYR A 224 11.50 -14.20 1.66
CA TYR A 224 10.61 -15.36 1.64
C TYR A 224 9.95 -15.56 0.28
N VAL A 225 9.64 -16.82 -0.02
CA VAL A 225 8.56 -17.21 -0.91
C VAL A 225 7.72 -18.22 -0.14
N GLU A 226 6.41 -18.00 -0.04
CA GLU A 226 5.50 -18.85 0.72
C GLU A 226 4.17 -19.00 0.01
N ASP A 227 3.65 -20.23 -0.02
CA ASP A 227 2.29 -20.53 -0.47
C ASP A 227 1.39 -20.53 0.77
N VAL A 228 0.42 -19.62 0.79
CA VAL A 228 -0.56 -19.49 1.87
C VAL A 228 -1.95 -19.48 1.23
N ASP A 229 -2.77 -20.46 1.63
CA ASP A 229 -4.08 -20.72 1.06
C ASP A 229 -4.01 -20.89 -0.48
N ASP A 230 -4.64 -20.00 -1.23
CA ASP A 230 -4.74 -20.03 -2.69
C ASP A 230 -3.71 -19.12 -3.38
N ARG A 231 -2.67 -18.67 -2.68
CA ARG A 231 -1.79 -17.61 -3.16
C ARG A 231 -0.32 -17.84 -2.78
N ARG A 232 0.57 -17.53 -3.73
CA ARG A 232 2.01 -17.44 -3.50
C ARG A 232 2.40 -16.01 -3.23
N PHE A 233 3.15 -15.80 -2.15
CA PHE A 233 3.69 -14.50 -1.75
C PHE A 233 5.21 -14.54 -1.88
N ALA A 234 5.80 -13.44 -2.31
CA ALA A 234 7.25 -13.30 -2.34
C ALA A 234 7.70 -11.91 -1.90
N ALA A 235 8.84 -11.88 -1.23
CA ALA A 235 9.60 -10.68 -0.98
C ALA A 235 11.09 -10.95 -1.17
N ALA A 236 11.76 -10.06 -1.88
CA ALA A 236 13.19 -10.17 -2.15
C ALA A 236 13.81 -8.79 -2.36
N ARG A 237 15.12 -8.66 -2.12
CA ARG A 237 15.89 -7.43 -2.36
C ARG A 237 16.70 -7.55 -3.64
N LEU A 238 16.77 -6.44 -4.38
CA LEU A 238 17.78 -6.18 -5.39
C LEU A 238 18.58 -4.97 -4.93
N GLY A 239 19.81 -5.21 -4.47
CA GLY A 239 20.59 -4.20 -3.75
C GLY A 239 19.82 -3.71 -2.52
N GLU A 240 19.66 -2.39 -2.39
CA GLU A 240 18.92 -1.78 -1.27
C GLU A 240 17.39 -1.74 -1.46
N VAL A 241 16.89 -2.13 -2.63
CA VAL A 241 15.46 -2.04 -2.95
C VAL A 241 14.76 -3.36 -2.65
N ARG A 242 13.88 -3.34 -1.65
CA ARG A 242 13.01 -4.46 -1.32
C ARG A 242 11.76 -4.46 -2.19
N LEU A 243 11.59 -5.51 -2.97
CA LEU A 243 10.42 -5.77 -3.82
C LEU A 243 9.51 -6.80 -3.14
N ILE A 244 8.21 -6.66 -3.38
CA ILE A 244 7.21 -7.66 -2.99
C ILE A 244 6.26 -7.91 -4.15
N ASP A 245 5.78 -9.13 -4.26
CA ASP A 245 4.75 -9.50 -5.22
C ASP A 245 3.96 -10.71 -4.70
N ASN A 246 2.81 -10.98 -5.30
CA ASN A 246 2.02 -12.17 -5.01
C ASN A 246 1.18 -12.58 -6.22
N VAL A 247 0.90 -13.88 -6.35
CA VAL A 247 0.13 -14.46 -7.46
C VAL A 247 -0.82 -15.56 -6.96
N PRO A 248 -2.06 -15.65 -7.48
CA PRO A 248 -2.93 -16.77 -7.15
C PRO A 248 -2.34 -18.09 -7.68
N LEU A 249 -2.52 -19.19 -6.93
CA LEU A 249 -2.05 -20.54 -7.27
C LEU A 249 -3.06 -21.32 -8.12
N VAL A 250 -4.32 -20.89 -8.10
CA VAL A 250 -5.40 -21.43 -8.94
C VAL A 250 -5.82 -20.32 -9.89
N GLU A 251 -5.99 -20.62 -11.18
CA GLU A 251 -6.59 -19.65 -12.10
C GLU A 251 -7.96 -19.24 -11.57
N PRO A 252 -8.30 -17.93 -11.57
CA PRO A 252 -9.66 -17.52 -11.23
C PRO A 252 -10.62 -18.25 -12.18
N ALA A 253 -11.69 -18.84 -11.62
CA ALA A 253 -12.72 -19.48 -12.43
C ALA A 253 -13.17 -18.52 -13.54
N PRO A 254 -13.31 -19.00 -14.79
CA PRO A 254 -13.65 -18.17 -15.94
C PRO A 254 -14.99 -17.44 -15.79
#